data_AF-A0A6G5R4D6-F1
#
_entry.id   AF-A0A6G5R4D6-F1
#
_cell.length_a   1.000
_cell.length_b   1.000
_cell.length_c   1.000
_cell.angle_alpha   90.00
_cell.angle_beta   90.00
_cell.angle_gamma   90.00
#
_symmetry.space_group_name_H-M   'P 1'
#
loop_
_entity.id
_entity.type
_entity.pdbx_description
1 polymer ?
#
loop_
_entity_poly.entity_id
_entity_poly.type
_entity_poly.pdbx_seq_one_letter_code
_entity_poly.pdbx_strand_id
1 'polypeptide(L)'
;MEILRNLTSAKIGLDPNQLKGSETKEGKTLFKNQPQNLPTQIDSEVSSGDIGDINKLVNRLLDELKTSSSSVKMAEIANQAKDLQVSPNLVKDLKSLIKLADQNPDLKPFVDKLKSFLKPVAELKASALNEQIKNSGIMLEANLKDVIVNKNILPASINKLFEDIKNLSNSKLLNQILTLAKDDSLSTNESFERLSAILKNAKIQNKEILNNSSIKSLLENSAKLENIVKFLDKQANAMSEKGLVLSEKAVNNEISKINELMANLKAKMPEISTEKLSQNRTYSSNLKELSSLINEVEKAIENTANQPNTVNLFAEQILNKGLGVENLSLQDRLKAVANKLNQALNLADKIGFEAKTNMDEINRLSKQQNLAQKDIKNIQPITEESIKALQNDVKSVLLNIQTKSVSDPNSQINQLSSKLIAQIEMHQLVSSMAGGIETYLPYVWDDVDGAKIAFKRGKKQKHYAQIDLNFQKLGGINIVLGLSENRYIDISIATQKEEFKQLILSGAKELKKVINDQGLILSNFSLKTMPKLSLNTLYNDFDRLNMGFDRII
;
A
#
# COMPACT_ATOMS: atom_id res chain seq x y z
N MET A 1 20.24 -29.66 -6.02
CA MET A 1 21.63 -29.74 -6.52
C MET A 1 21.64 -30.51 -7.83
N GLU A 2 20.97 -29.92 -8.83
CA GLU A 2 20.95 -30.18 -10.28
C GLU A 2 19.77 -29.33 -10.78
N ILE A 3 19.77 -28.88 -12.03
CA ILE A 3 18.99 -27.75 -12.59
C ILE A 3 19.65 -26.37 -12.39
N LEU A 4 20.98 -26.34 -12.51
CA LEU A 4 21.78 -25.16 -12.88
C LEU A 4 22.83 -25.64 -13.90
N ARG A 5 22.40 -25.91 -15.12
CA ARG A 5 23.25 -26.15 -16.29
C ARG A 5 22.37 -26.18 -17.53
N ASN A 6 22.33 -25.05 -18.23
CA ASN A 6 22.26 -24.93 -19.70
C ASN A 6 21.79 -23.51 -20.01
N LEU A 7 22.73 -22.70 -20.52
CA LEU A 7 22.58 -21.82 -21.68
C LEU A 7 23.74 -20.79 -21.67
N THR A 8 24.93 -21.28 -21.99
CA THR A 8 25.99 -20.48 -22.61
C THR A 8 26.29 -21.13 -23.95
N SER A 9 26.11 -20.39 -25.04
CA SER A 9 26.96 -20.35 -26.25
C SER A 9 26.16 -19.92 -27.49
N ALA A 10 26.31 -18.66 -27.90
CA ALA A 10 26.31 -18.30 -29.31
C ALA A 10 27.20 -17.06 -29.47
N LYS A 11 28.39 -17.30 -29.98
CA LYS A 11 29.44 -16.33 -30.28
C LYS A 11 29.43 -16.15 -31.79
N ILE A 12 29.11 -14.96 -32.29
CA ILE A 12 29.48 -14.52 -33.64
C ILE A 12 29.95 -13.08 -33.51
N GLY A 13 31.23 -12.85 -33.83
CA GLY A 13 31.86 -11.55 -33.76
C GLY A 13 31.70 -10.75 -35.06
N LEU A 14 31.92 -9.43 -34.96
CA LEU A 14 32.69 -8.63 -35.91
C LEU A 14 33.06 -7.27 -35.29
N ASP A 15 34.37 -7.02 -35.31
CA ASP A 15 35.21 -5.81 -35.26
C ASP A 15 35.19 -4.77 -34.11
N PRO A 16 36.33 -4.52 -33.43
CA PRO A 16 36.57 -3.41 -32.51
C PRO A 16 37.44 -2.30 -33.15
N ASN A 17 36.82 -1.18 -33.50
CA ASN A 17 37.35 0.19 -33.43
C ASN A 17 36.59 1.10 -34.41
N GLN A 18 35.60 1.84 -33.91
CA GLN A 18 35.51 3.27 -34.21
C GLN A 18 35.08 4.03 -32.97
N LEU A 19 35.86 5.08 -32.73
CA LEU A 19 36.04 5.84 -31.50
C LEU A 19 35.21 7.14 -31.56
N LYS A 20 34.85 7.63 -30.37
CA LYS A 20 34.53 9.03 -29.97
C LYS A 20 33.05 9.44 -29.87
N GLY A 21 32.71 9.91 -28.67
CA GLY A 21 31.50 10.67 -28.35
C GLY A 21 31.19 10.61 -26.86
N SER A 22 31.85 11.47 -26.09
CA SER A 22 31.70 11.69 -24.64
C SER A 22 30.33 12.24 -24.24
N GLU A 23 29.93 11.92 -22.99
CA GLU A 23 29.13 12.77 -22.07
C GLU A 23 27.64 13.03 -22.43
N THR A 24 26.64 13.00 -21.55
CA THR A 24 26.46 13.06 -20.09
C THR A 24 25.13 12.34 -19.75
N LYS A 25 25.07 11.57 -18.66
CA LYS A 25 23.84 10.86 -18.21
C LYS A 25 23.05 11.71 -17.21
N GLU A 26 22.10 12.50 -17.72
CA GLU A 26 21.08 13.19 -16.91
C GLU A 26 19.96 12.25 -16.43
N GLY A 27 19.47 12.54 -15.23
CA GLY A 27 18.48 11.75 -14.49
C GLY A 27 17.10 11.70 -15.15
N LYS A 28 16.47 10.54 -15.10
CA LYS A 28 15.19 10.26 -15.78
C LYS A 28 14.08 10.09 -14.75
N THR A 29 13.10 10.99 -14.80
CA THR A 29 11.82 10.89 -14.09
C THR A 29 10.79 10.17 -14.93
N LEU A 30 9.79 9.60 -14.26
CA LEU A 30 8.65 8.89 -14.84
C LEU A 30 7.72 9.76 -15.71
N PHE A 31 8.03 11.05 -15.85
CA PHE A 31 7.34 11.99 -16.74
C PHE A 31 8.34 13.01 -17.30
N LYS A 32 8.81 12.79 -18.54
CA LYS A 32 9.56 13.81 -19.31
C LYS A 32 8.64 14.58 -20.25
N ASN A 33 8.50 15.88 -19.96
CA ASN A 33 8.46 17.04 -20.87
C ASN A 33 7.46 18.11 -20.40
N GLN A 34 7.98 19.23 -19.89
CA GLN A 34 7.31 20.52 -20.03
C GLN A 34 7.75 21.15 -21.38
N PRO A 35 6.85 21.81 -22.13
CA PRO A 35 7.24 22.56 -23.31
C PRO A 35 8.10 23.76 -22.90
N GLN A 36 9.33 23.81 -23.44
CA GLN A 36 10.23 24.94 -23.37
C GLN A 36 9.62 26.12 -24.15
N ASN A 37 9.18 27.17 -23.45
CA ASN A 37 9.15 28.53 -23.96
C ASN A 37 8.95 29.54 -22.82
N LEU A 38 9.69 30.66 -22.93
CA LEU A 38 9.59 31.97 -22.24
C LEU A 38 10.49 32.24 -21.00
N PRO A 39 10.86 33.52 -20.75
CA PRO A 39 12.22 34.02 -20.90
C PRO A 39 12.96 34.24 -19.58
N THR A 40 14.28 34.33 -19.73
CA THR A 40 15.31 34.71 -18.76
C THR A 40 14.98 36.00 -18.00
N GLN A 41 15.01 35.92 -16.67
CA GLN A 41 15.92 36.67 -15.77
C GLN A 41 15.43 36.53 -14.33
N ILE A 42 16.31 36.04 -13.44
CA ILE A 42 16.63 36.57 -12.11
C ILE A 42 17.76 35.68 -11.55
N ASP A 43 18.88 36.34 -11.24
CA ASP A 43 20.08 35.76 -10.65
C ASP A 43 19.82 35.20 -9.25
N SER A 44 20.14 33.93 -9.05
CA SER A 44 20.71 33.40 -7.80
C SER A 44 21.36 32.06 -8.09
N GLU A 45 22.68 32.01 -7.93
CA GLU A 45 23.52 30.83 -8.11
C GLU A 45 23.07 29.67 -7.21
N VAL A 46 22.31 28.75 -7.78
CA VAL A 46 22.28 27.34 -7.36
C VAL A 46 22.65 26.54 -8.60
N SER A 47 23.82 25.92 -8.54
CA SER A 47 24.37 25.08 -9.61
C SER A 47 23.36 24.04 -10.09
N SER A 48 23.02 24.09 -11.37
CA SER A 48 22.11 23.18 -12.08
C SER A 48 22.48 21.69 -12.03
N GLY A 49 23.66 21.34 -11.49
CA GLY A 49 24.09 19.97 -11.26
C GLY A 49 23.39 19.26 -10.10
N ASP A 50 23.00 19.98 -9.04
CA ASP A 50 22.40 19.34 -7.85
C ASP A 50 20.97 18.86 -8.13
N ILE A 51 20.18 19.63 -8.88
CA ILE A 51 18.79 19.31 -9.23
C ILE A 51 18.69 18.01 -10.05
N GLY A 52 19.70 17.73 -10.89
CA GLY A 52 19.78 16.49 -11.67
C GLY A 52 19.92 15.23 -10.81
N ASP A 53 20.73 15.30 -9.75
CA ASP A 53 20.94 14.17 -8.83
C ASP A 53 19.75 13.97 -7.88
N ILE A 54 19.08 15.07 -7.52
CA ILE A 54 17.84 15.06 -6.74
C ILE A 54 16.72 14.40 -7.52
N ASN A 55 16.56 14.73 -8.81
CA ASN A 55 15.58 14.07 -9.65
C ASN A 55 15.88 12.57 -9.73
N LYS A 56 17.15 12.16 -9.94
CA LYS A 56 17.54 10.73 -9.91
C LYS A 56 17.16 10.05 -8.60
N LEU A 57 17.41 10.69 -7.46
CA LEU A 57 17.06 10.17 -6.14
C LEU A 57 15.54 10.00 -5.99
N VAL A 58 14.77 11.05 -6.32
CA VAL A 58 13.30 11.03 -6.25
C VAL A 58 12.73 9.95 -7.15
N ASN A 59 13.31 9.72 -8.33
CA ASN A 59 12.85 8.67 -9.24
C ASN A 59 13.20 7.28 -8.75
N ARG A 60 14.40 7.08 -8.21
CA ARG A 60 14.75 5.80 -7.56
C ARG A 60 13.83 5.49 -6.39
N LEU A 61 13.57 6.48 -5.53
CA LEU A 61 12.62 6.36 -4.42
C LEU A 61 11.19 6.12 -4.90
N LEU A 62 10.81 6.71 -6.03
CA LEU A 62 9.51 6.50 -6.66
C LEU A 62 9.36 5.12 -7.29
N ASP A 63 10.39 4.62 -7.96
CA ASP A 63 10.40 3.27 -8.51
C ASP A 63 10.39 2.23 -7.39
N GLU A 64 11.11 2.49 -6.30
CA GLU A 64 11.13 1.69 -5.08
C GLU A 64 9.78 1.72 -4.31
N LEU A 65 9.00 2.80 -4.46
CA LEU A 65 7.62 2.91 -4.02
C LEU A 65 6.63 2.21 -4.96
N LYS A 66 6.87 2.22 -6.28
CA LYS A 66 6.02 1.60 -7.29
C LYS A 66 6.10 0.08 -7.29
N THR A 67 7.24 -0.48 -6.89
CA THR A 67 7.44 -1.93 -6.71
C THR A 67 6.82 -2.48 -5.41
N SER A 68 6.07 -1.67 -4.66
CA SER A 68 5.42 -2.01 -3.38
C SER A 68 4.20 -2.97 -3.49
N SER A 69 4.14 -3.80 -4.53
CA SER A 69 3.25 -4.96 -4.50
C SER A 69 3.79 -5.98 -3.50
N SER A 70 2.96 -6.23 -2.49
CA SER A 70 3.16 -7.10 -1.34
C SER A 70 3.62 -8.51 -1.71
N SER A 71 4.58 -9.05 -0.94
CA SER A 71 5.26 -10.36 -0.97
C SER A 71 6.67 -10.38 -1.57
N VAL A 72 6.92 -9.78 -2.74
CA VAL A 72 8.26 -9.82 -3.39
C VAL A 72 9.27 -8.96 -2.64
N LYS A 73 8.95 -7.70 -2.34
CA LYS A 73 9.82 -6.80 -1.56
C LYS A 73 10.05 -7.31 -0.13
N MET A 74 9.09 -8.05 0.43
CA MET A 74 9.22 -8.68 1.75
C MET A 74 10.22 -9.83 1.73
N ALA A 75 10.19 -10.67 0.68
CA ALA A 75 11.18 -11.72 0.48
C ALA A 75 12.56 -11.13 0.14
N GLU A 76 12.61 -10.04 -0.62
CA GLU A 76 13.85 -9.34 -0.98
C GLU A 76 14.52 -8.67 0.23
N ILE A 77 13.77 -7.89 1.02
CA ILE A 77 14.25 -7.30 2.29
C ILE A 77 14.66 -8.42 3.25
N ALA A 78 13.90 -9.51 3.36
CA ALA A 78 14.25 -10.63 4.23
C ALA A 78 15.54 -11.34 3.79
N ASN A 79 15.74 -11.51 2.47
CA ASN A 79 16.96 -12.10 1.92
C ASN A 79 18.16 -11.15 2.09
N GLN A 80 18.01 -9.87 1.76
CA GLN A 80 19.05 -8.86 1.97
C GLN A 80 19.42 -8.73 3.45
N ALA A 81 18.44 -8.71 4.36
CA ALA A 81 18.70 -8.63 5.80
C ALA A 81 19.41 -9.88 6.34
N LYS A 82 19.11 -11.05 5.78
CA LYS A 82 19.76 -12.33 6.10
C LYS A 82 21.21 -12.35 5.63
N ASP A 83 21.48 -11.84 4.43
CA ASP A 83 22.82 -11.79 3.84
C ASP A 83 23.71 -10.71 4.49
N LEU A 84 23.12 -9.58 4.90
CA LEU A 84 23.83 -8.42 5.46
C LEU A 84 24.03 -8.44 6.98
N GLN A 85 23.59 -9.50 7.68
CA GLN A 85 23.66 -9.63 9.15
C GLN A 85 23.25 -8.33 9.86
N VAL A 86 22.03 -7.86 9.57
CA VAL A 86 21.53 -6.57 10.06
C VAL A 86 21.43 -6.56 11.60
N SER A 87 22.46 -6.01 12.24
CA SER A 87 22.49 -5.73 13.67
C SER A 87 21.67 -4.47 13.98
N PRO A 88 20.94 -4.40 15.12
CA PRO A 88 20.02 -3.31 15.45
C PRO A 88 20.70 -1.98 15.87
N ASN A 89 21.91 -1.69 15.37
CA ASN A 89 22.69 -0.51 15.75
C ASN A 89 23.00 0.39 14.56
N LEU A 90 21.94 0.97 14.00
CA LEU A 90 22.02 1.90 12.88
C LEU A 90 22.97 3.07 13.17
N VAL A 91 22.93 3.62 14.39
CA VAL A 91 23.75 4.77 14.79
C VAL A 91 25.25 4.45 14.79
N LYS A 92 25.65 3.26 15.26
CA LYS A 92 27.06 2.81 15.24
C LYS A 92 27.54 2.54 13.81
N ASP A 93 26.70 1.91 13.00
CA ASP A 93 27.00 1.68 11.59
C ASP A 93 27.09 3.02 10.82
N LEU A 94 26.25 4.00 11.17
CA LEU A 94 26.27 5.35 10.59
C LEU A 94 27.54 6.13 10.98
N LYS A 95 27.98 6.06 12.25
CA LYS A 95 29.28 6.59 12.69
C LYS A 95 30.44 5.97 11.88
N SER A 96 30.36 4.66 11.62
CA SER A 96 31.38 3.94 10.85
C SER A 96 31.41 4.37 9.38
N LEU A 97 30.22 4.52 8.77
CA LEU A 97 30.09 5.06 7.42
C LEU A 97 30.65 6.48 7.32
N ILE A 98 30.30 7.36 8.26
CA ILE A 98 30.81 8.73 8.31
C ILE A 98 32.34 8.73 8.33
N LYS A 99 32.97 7.93 9.20
CA LYS A 99 34.44 7.87 9.32
C LYS A 99 35.12 7.47 8.02
N LEU A 100 34.52 6.55 7.26
CA LEU A 100 35.07 6.07 5.98
C LEU A 100 34.78 7.06 4.84
N ALA A 101 33.57 7.61 4.79
CA ALA A 101 33.14 8.52 3.74
C ALA A 101 33.74 9.93 3.87
N ASP A 102 34.15 10.36 5.08
CA ASP A 102 34.84 11.65 5.32
C ASP A 102 36.18 11.76 4.56
N GLN A 103 36.74 10.62 4.16
CA GLN A 103 37.98 10.53 3.39
C GLN A 103 37.78 10.83 1.90
N ASN A 104 36.53 10.87 1.42
CA ASN A 104 36.20 11.14 0.02
C ASN A 104 35.66 12.56 -0.16
N PRO A 105 36.36 13.45 -0.89
CA PRO A 105 35.93 14.84 -1.10
C PRO A 105 34.51 14.96 -1.70
N ASP A 106 34.17 14.08 -2.65
CA ASP A 106 32.87 14.07 -3.33
C ASP A 106 31.70 13.68 -2.42
N LEU A 107 31.98 13.04 -1.28
CA LEU A 107 30.96 12.64 -0.31
C LEU A 107 30.78 13.64 0.83
N LYS A 108 31.67 14.63 0.94
CA LYS A 108 31.73 15.55 2.08
C LYS A 108 30.39 16.26 2.39
N PRO A 109 29.64 16.80 1.41
CA PRO A 109 28.33 17.42 1.69
C PRO A 109 27.32 16.45 2.32
N PHE A 110 27.33 15.18 1.89
CA PHE A 110 26.45 14.14 2.43
C PHE A 110 26.91 13.68 3.81
N VAL A 111 28.22 13.59 4.03
CA VAL A 111 28.81 13.25 5.33
C VAL A 111 28.49 14.32 6.38
N ASP A 112 28.62 15.60 6.03
CA ASP A 112 28.27 16.71 6.91
C ASP A 112 26.77 16.69 7.25
N LYS A 113 25.93 16.32 6.28
CA LYS A 113 24.51 16.12 6.52
C LYS A 113 24.24 14.94 7.45
N LEU A 114 24.90 13.80 7.29
CA LEU A 114 24.78 12.66 8.20
C LEU A 114 25.23 13.01 9.63
N LYS A 115 26.31 13.78 9.78
CA LYS A 115 26.78 14.30 11.07
C LYS A 115 25.70 15.15 11.75
N SER A 116 24.94 15.96 10.99
CA SER A 116 23.85 16.79 11.53
C SER A 116 22.68 15.98 12.12
N PHE A 117 22.50 14.72 11.69
CA PHE A 117 21.49 13.82 12.24
C PHE A 117 21.96 13.12 13.53
N LEU A 118 23.27 12.96 13.72
CA LEU A 118 23.87 12.27 14.88
C LEU A 118 24.01 13.18 16.12
N LYS A 119 22.87 13.65 16.65
CA LYS A 119 22.87 14.45 17.88
C LYS A 119 23.12 13.59 19.13
N PRO A 120 23.86 14.07 20.13
CA PRO A 120 24.00 13.40 21.42
C PRO A 120 22.66 13.25 22.13
N VAL A 121 22.41 12.13 22.80
CA VAL A 121 21.18 11.92 23.59
C VAL A 121 20.99 12.96 24.70
N ALA A 122 22.08 13.58 25.19
CA ALA A 122 22.02 14.67 26.16
C ALA A 122 21.29 15.93 25.64
N GLU A 123 21.19 16.09 24.32
CA GLU A 123 20.48 17.20 23.67
C GLU A 123 19.01 16.89 23.37
N LEU A 124 18.51 15.73 23.82
CA LEU A 124 17.14 15.29 23.56
C LEU A 124 16.12 16.27 24.16
N LYS A 125 15.30 16.85 23.28
CA LYS A 125 14.15 17.71 23.60
C LYS A 125 12.94 17.22 22.81
N ALA A 126 11.74 17.38 23.36
CA ALA A 126 10.51 16.83 22.75
C ALA A 126 10.28 17.29 21.31
N SER A 127 10.45 18.59 21.02
CA SER A 127 10.31 19.14 19.66
C SER A 127 11.37 18.60 18.69
N ALA A 128 12.60 18.44 19.15
CA ALA A 128 13.72 17.92 18.35
C ALA A 128 13.58 16.42 18.05
N LEU A 129 13.03 15.63 18.98
CA LEU A 129 12.83 14.19 18.80
C LEU A 129 11.81 13.90 17.68
N ASN A 130 10.72 14.66 17.62
CA ASN A 130 9.71 14.50 16.57
C ASN A 130 10.31 14.74 15.17
N GLU A 131 11.08 15.82 15.01
CA GLU A 131 11.78 16.10 13.75
C GLU A 131 12.78 15.01 13.39
N GLN A 132 13.55 14.49 14.36
CA GLN A 132 14.51 13.42 14.10
C GLN A 132 13.85 12.09 13.74
N ILE A 133 12.72 11.73 14.36
CA ILE A 133 11.95 10.55 13.96
C ILE A 133 11.39 10.73 12.55
N LYS A 134 10.85 11.91 12.23
CA LYS A 134 10.31 12.22 10.90
C LYS A 134 11.36 12.11 9.79
N ASN A 135 12.59 12.50 10.08
CA ASN A 135 13.71 12.51 9.13
C ASN A 135 14.63 11.27 9.25
N SER A 136 14.19 10.24 9.98
CA SER A 136 14.99 9.04 10.27
C SER A 136 15.18 8.11 9.07
N GLY A 137 14.54 8.38 7.93
CA GLY A 137 14.44 7.46 6.81
C GLY A 137 13.15 6.65 6.78
N ILE A 138 12.55 6.36 7.93
CA ILE A 138 11.42 5.42 8.00
C ILE A 138 10.13 6.02 7.42
N MET A 139 9.99 7.34 7.47
CA MET A 139 8.82 8.02 6.92
C MET A 139 9.03 8.52 5.49
N LEU A 140 10.20 8.31 4.87
CA LEU A 140 10.53 8.91 3.58
C LEU A 140 9.51 8.58 2.49
N GLU A 141 9.12 7.31 2.38
CA GLU A 141 8.14 6.78 1.43
C GLU A 141 6.74 7.34 1.68
N ALA A 142 6.35 7.43 2.95
CA ALA A 142 5.06 8.00 3.35
C ALA A 142 5.01 9.50 3.06
N ASN A 143 6.09 10.22 3.37
CA ASN A 143 6.25 11.65 3.09
C ASN A 143 6.28 11.92 1.59
N LEU A 144 6.97 11.08 0.81
CA LEU A 144 7.00 11.17 -0.64
C LEU A 144 5.63 10.90 -1.25
N LYS A 145 4.91 9.88 -0.76
CA LYS A 145 3.53 9.62 -1.16
C LYS A 145 2.61 10.80 -0.84
N ASP A 146 2.74 11.39 0.36
CA ASP A 146 1.97 12.57 0.76
C ASP A 146 2.24 13.77 -0.16
N VAL A 147 3.52 14.06 -0.43
CA VAL A 147 3.94 15.11 -1.38
C VAL A 147 3.34 14.86 -2.77
N ILE A 148 3.36 13.62 -3.24
CA ILE A 148 2.92 13.29 -4.59
C ILE A 148 1.40 13.29 -4.75
N VAL A 149 0.70 12.75 -3.75
CA VAL A 149 -0.75 12.53 -3.79
C VAL A 149 -1.51 13.72 -3.23
N ASN A 150 -1.12 14.24 -2.06
CA ASN A 150 -1.88 15.25 -1.32
C ASN A 150 -1.49 16.69 -1.70
N LYS A 151 -0.30 16.91 -2.28
CA LYS A 151 0.05 18.22 -2.89
C LYS A 151 -0.27 18.29 -4.39
N ASN A 152 -1.14 17.40 -4.89
CA ASN A 152 -1.65 17.38 -6.27
C ASN A 152 -0.58 17.37 -7.38
N ILE A 153 0.58 16.78 -7.12
CA ILE A 153 1.62 16.60 -8.14
C ILE A 153 1.12 15.62 -9.20
N LEU A 154 0.46 14.53 -8.78
CA LEU A 154 -0.23 13.60 -9.66
C LEU A 154 -1.75 13.84 -9.69
N PRO A 155 -2.35 14.00 -10.87
CA PRO A 155 -3.79 13.99 -11.06
C PRO A 155 -4.47 12.74 -10.46
N ALA A 156 -5.68 12.92 -9.94
CA ALA A 156 -6.46 11.85 -9.30
C ALA A 156 -6.71 10.65 -10.23
N SER A 157 -6.83 10.87 -11.54
CA SER A 157 -7.00 9.82 -12.55
C SER A 157 -5.77 8.91 -12.67
N ILE A 158 -4.57 9.47 -12.59
CA ILE A 158 -3.30 8.70 -12.60
C ILE A 158 -3.17 7.89 -11.31
N ASN A 159 -3.48 8.51 -10.16
CA ASN A 159 -3.52 7.79 -8.88
C ASN A 159 -4.54 6.65 -8.90
N LYS A 160 -5.71 6.89 -9.50
CA LYS A 160 -6.74 5.86 -9.63
C LYS A 160 -6.32 4.73 -10.55
N LEU A 161 -5.62 5.04 -11.65
CA LEU A 161 -5.04 4.03 -12.53
C LEU A 161 -4.06 3.12 -11.77
N PHE A 162 -3.15 3.68 -10.97
CA PHE A 162 -2.21 2.87 -10.18
C PHE A 162 -2.92 2.01 -9.14
N GLU A 163 -3.94 2.56 -8.46
CA GLU A 163 -4.75 1.79 -7.52
C GLU A 163 -5.49 0.64 -8.20
N ASP A 164 -6.06 0.89 -9.38
CA ASP A 164 -6.76 -0.13 -10.15
C ASP A 164 -5.80 -1.22 -10.66
N ILE A 165 -4.57 -0.86 -11.06
CA ILE A 165 -3.52 -1.83 -11.43
C ILE A 165 -3.10 -2.66 -10.22
N LYS A 166 -2.91 -2.04 -9.05
CA LYS A 166 -2.50 -2.74 -7.82
C LYS A 166 -3.52 -3.77 -7.37
N ASN A 167 -4.80 -3.51 -7.60
CA ASN A 167 -5.91 -4.37 -7.20
C ASN A 167 -6.35 -5.35 -8.29
N LEU A 168 -5.56 -5.53 -9.36
CA LEU A 168 -5.83 -6.51 -10.40
C LEU A 168 -5.82 -7.95 -9.84
N SER A 169 -6.87 -8.71 -10.14
CA SER A 169 -6.92 -10.13 -9.78
C SER A 169 -6.10 -10.98 -10.76
N ASN A 170 -5.96 -10.54 -12.00
CA ASN A 170 -5.21 -11.27 -13.04
C ASN A 170 -3.70 -11.11 -12.89
N SER A 171 -3.04 -12.11 -12.32
CA SER A 171 -1.59 -12.12 -12.09
C SER A 171 -0.76 -12.04 -13.39
N LYS A 172 -1.22 -12.64 -14.49
CA LYS A 172 -0.53 -12.59 -15.79
C LYS A 172 -0.55 -11.18 -16.36
N LEU A 173 -1.71 -10.52 -16.36
CA LEU A 173 -1.86 -9.14 -16.80
C LEU A 173 -1.07 -8.19 -15.90
N LEU A 174 -1.15 -8.38 -14.58
CA LEU A 174 -0.37 -7.61 -13.62
C LEU A 174 1.13 -7.72 -13.91
N ASN A 175 1.65 -8.93 -14.12
CA ASN A 175 3.06 -9.14 -14.45
C ASN A 175 3.47 -8.47 -15.77
N GLN A 176 2.62 -8.50 -16.80
CA GLN A 176 2.89 -7.78 -18.05
C GLN A 176 2.98 -6.27 -17.85
N ILE A 177 2.08 -5.70 -17.03
CA ILE A 177 2.09 -4.28 -16.67
C ILE A 177 3.32 -3.94 -15.81
N LEU A 178 3.71 -4.82 -14.88
CA LEU A 178 4.91 -4.63 -14.05
C LEU A 178 6.19 -4.69 -14.88
N THR A 179 6.28 -5.57 -15.90
CA THR A 179 7.42 -5.59 -16.82
C THR A 179 7.50 -4.29 -17.62
N LEU A 180 6.37 -3.76 -18.09
CA LEU A 180 6.32 -2.45 -18.74
C LEU A 180 6.81 -1.33 -17.81
N ALA A 181 6.46 -1.39 -16.53
CA ALA A 181 6.88 -0.41 -15.53
C ALA A 181 8.39 -0.46 -15.21
N LYS A 182 9.09 -1.54 -15.57
CA LYS A 182 10.54 -1.71 -15.39
C LYS A 182 11.36 -1.28 -16.62
N ASP A 183 10.70 -0.92 -17.73
CA ASP A 183 11.37 -0.51 -18.95
C ASP A 183 11.65 1.00 -18.94
N ASP A 184 12.78 1.38 -18.34
CA ASP A 184 13.23 2.76 -18.17
C ASP A 184 13.63 3.45 -19.49
N SER A 185 13.53 2.74 -20.62
CA SER A 185 13.81 3.30 -21.95
C SER A 185 12.61 4.06 -22.53
N LEU A 186 11.40 3.87 -22.00
CA LEU A 186 10.17 4.39 -22.57
C LEU A 186 9.84 5.80 -22.09
N SER A 187 9.38 6.63 -23.03
CA SER A 187 8.67 7.87 -22.68
C SER A 187 7.28 7.57 -22.11
N THR A 188 6.71 8.53 -21.38
CA THR A 188 5.36 8.40 -20.81
C THR A 188 4.32 8.04 -21.88
N ASN A 189 4.35 8.70 -23.04
CA ASN A 189 3.38 8.42 -24.11
C ASN A 189 3.54 6.99 -24.64
N GLU A 190 4.77 6.54 -24.85
CA GLU A 190 5.04 5.15 -25.28
C GLU A 190 4.61 4.13 -24.21
N SER A 191 4.79 4.43 -22.92
CA SER A 191 4.28 3.59 -21.83
C SER A 191 2.76 3.48 -21.87
N PHE A 192 2.04 4.59 -22.09
CA PHE A 192 0.58 4.58 -22.20
C PHE A 192 0.11 3.84 -23.47
N GLU A 193 0.81 3.97 -24.59
CA GLU A 193 0.51 3.22 -25.82
C GLU A 193 0.75 1.72 -25.65
N ARG A 194 1.86 1.32 -25.04
CA ARG A 194 2.14 -0.09 -24.73
C ARG A 194 1.13 -0.66 -23.72
N LEU A 195 0.75 0.12 -22.70
CA LEU A 195 -0.33 -0.27 -21.78
C LEU A 195 -1.65 -0.48 -22.54
N SER A 196 -1.98 0.42 -23.47
CA SER A 196 -3.16 0.27 -24.34
C SER A 196 -3.11 -1.04 -25.13
N ALA A 197 -1.96 -1.37 -25.72
CA ALA A 197 -1.75 -2.61 -26.46
C ALA A 197 -1.88 -3.85 -25.57
N ILE A 198 -1.30 -3.84 -24.36
CA ILE A 198 -1.42 -4.93 -23.37
C ILE A 198 -2.91 -5.14 -23.02
N LEU A 199 -3.63 -4.08 -22.67
CA LEU A 199 -5.04 -4.14 -22.31
C LEU A 199 -5.90 -4.63 -23.49
N LYS A 200 -5.62 -4.18 -24.71
CA LYS A 200 -6.32 -4.63 -25.93
C LYS A 200 -6.08 -6.11 -26.20
N ASN A 201 -4.84 -6.59 -26.09
CA ASN A 201 -4.51 -7.99 -26.29
C ASN A 201 -5.15 -8.88 -25.22
N ALA A 202 -5.09 -8.47 -23.95
CA ALA A 202 -5.76 -9.17 -22.86
C ALA A 202 -7.29 -9.21 -23.08
N LYS A 203 -7.88 -8.12 -23.58
CA LYS A 203 -9.29 -8.06 -23.94
C LYS A 203 -9.65 -9.06 -25.04
N ILE A 204 -8.85 -9.17 -26.09
CA ILE A 204 -9.06 -10.13 -27.18
C ILE A 204 -9.00 -11.57 -26.64
N GLN A 205 -7.96 -11.90 -25.88
CA GLN A 205 -7.79 -13.24 -25.30
C GLN A 205 -8.96 -13.64 -24.39
N ASN A 206 -9.40 -12.77 -23.48
CA ASN A 206 -10.54 -13.08 -22.61
C ASN A 206 -11.85 -13.17 -23.40
N LYS A 207 -12.00 -12.41 -24.51
CA LYS A 207 -13.19 -12.50 -25.36
C LYS A 207 -13.26 -13.85 -26.08
N GLU A 208 -12.13 -14.37 -26.55
CA GLU A 208 -12.04 -15.70 -27.15
C GLU A 208 -12.39 -16.79 -26.14
N ILE A 209 -11.84 -16.71 -24.92
CA ILE A 209 -12.18 -17.65 -23.84
C ILE A 209 -13.68 -17.63 -23.52
N LEU A 210 -14.27 -16.44 -23.39
CA LEU A 210 -15.71 -16.29 -23.15
C LEU A 210 -16.55 -16.83 -24.31
N ASN A 211 -16.12 -16.62 -25.55
CA ASN A 211 -16.82 -17.14 -26.72
C ASN A 211 -16.82 -18.66 -26.79
N ASN A 212 -15.78 -19.30 -26.26
CA ASN A 212 -15.62 -20.76 -26.24
C ASN A 212 -16.22 -21.43 -24.99
N SER A 213 -16.71 -20.64 -24.01
CA SER A 213 -17.34 -21.18 -22.80
C SER A 213 -18.70 -21.81 -23.12
N SER A 214 -18.94 -22.99 -22.57
CA SER A 214 -20.24 -23.69 -22.67
C SER A 214 -21.37 -22.97 -21.93
N ILE A 215 -21.03 -22.03 -21.03
CA ILE A 215 -21.97 -21.27 -20.20
C ILE A 215 -21.97 -19.78 -20.54
N LYS A 216 -21.50 -19.42 -21.74
CA LYS A 216 -21.40 -18.03 -22.23
C LYS A 216 -22.68 -17.23 -21.99
N SER A 217 -23.84 -17.83 -22.27
CA SER A 217 -25.13 -17.15 -22.14
C SER A 217 -25.41 -16.72 -20.69
N LEU A 218 -25.07 -17.57 -19.72
CA LEU A 218 -25.20 -17.28 -18.30
C LEU A 218 -24.14 -16.27 -17.82
N LEU A 219 -22.91 -16.31 -18.36
CA LEU A 219 -21.88 -15.30 -18.07
C LEU A 219 -22.32 -13.90 -18.55
N GLU A 220 -22.92 -13.81 -19.75
CA GLU A 220 -23.50 -12.56 -20.27
C GLU A 220 -24.68 -12.08 -19.43
N ASN A 221 -25.58 -12.97 -19.03
CA ASN A 221 -26.71 -12.64 -18.17
C ASN A 221 -26.26 -12.21 -16.76
N SER A 222 -25.21 -12.81 -16.22
CA SER A 222 -24.57 -12.37 -14.98
C SER A 222 -24.06 -10.93 -15.09
N ALA A 223 -23.40 -10.56 -16.20
CA ALA A 223 -22.96 -9.17 -16.42
C ALA A 223 -24.14 -8.19 -16.54
N LYS A 224 -25.23 -8.59 -17.21
CA LYS A 224 -26.47 -7.78 -17.26
C LYS A 224 -27.08 -7.60 -15.87
N LEU A 225 -27.11 -8.65 -15.06
CA LEU A 225 -27.62 -8.63 -13.69
C LEU A 225 -26.84 -7.64 -12.82
N GLU A 226 -25.51 -7.66 -12.88
CA GLU A 226 -24.68 -6.71 -12.13
C GLU A 226 -24.92 -5.25 -12.55
N ASN A 227 -25.21 -5.00 -13.83
CA ASN A 227 -25.54 -3.66 -14.31
C ASN A 227 -26.89 -3.18 -13.76
N ILE A 228 -27.90 -4.06 -13.72
CA ILE A 228 -29.20 -3.76 -13.09
C ILE A 228 -29.02 -3.48 -11.60
N VAL A 229 -28.24 -4.31 -10.90
CA VAL A 229 -27.94 -4.11 -9.47
C VAL A 229 -27.28 -2.75 -9.23
N LYS A 230 -26.26 -2.38 -10.02
CA LYS A 230 -25.58 -1.07 -9.93
C LYS A 230 -26.54 0.09 -10.23
N PHE A 231 -27.43 -0.08 -11.20
CA PHE A 231 -28.46 0.91 -11.50
C PHE A 231 -29.40 1.11 -10.31
N LEU A 232 -29.96 0.03 -9.74
CA LEU A 232 -30.86 0.12 -8.59
C LEU A 232 -30.16 0.70 -7.36
N ASP A 233 -28.90 0.33 -7.11
CA ASP A 233 -28.08 0.89 -6.03
C ASP A 233 -27.92 2.41 -6.16
N LYS A 234 -27.65 2.90 -7.38
CA LYS A 234 -27.60 4.33 -7.66
C LYS A 234 -28.95 5.01 -7.44
N GLN A 235 -30.05 4.38 -7.84
CA GLN A 235 -31.39 4.93 -7.64
C GLN A 235 -31.77 4.95 -6.16
N ALA A 236 -31.48 3.89 -5.39
CA ALA A 236 -31.70 3.83 -3.95
C ALA A 236 -30.97 4.97 -3.22
N ASN A 237 -29.69 5.18 -3.56
CA ASN A 237 -28.91 6.27 -2.99
C ASN A 237 -29.47 7.65 -3.35
N ALA A 238 -29.87 7.87 -4.62
CA ALA A 238 -30.46 9.14 -5.05
C ALA A 238 -31.84 9.41 -4.43
N MET A 239 -32.64 8.36 -4.20
CA MET A 239 -33.96 8.45 -3.58
C MET A 239 -33.91 8.88 -2.11
N SER A 240 -32.77 8.69 -1.44
CA SER A 240 -32.53 9.15 -0.06
C SER A 240 -32.54 10.69 0.06
N GLU A 241 -32.30 11.40 -1.05
CA GLU A 241 -32.21 12.86 -1.09
C GLU A 241 -33.39 13.53 -1.83
N LYS A 242 -33.93 12.93 -2.90
CA LYS A 242 -34.91 13.59 -3.80
C LYS A 242 -36.08 12.73 -4.30
N GLY A 243 -36.26 11.50 -3.79
CA GLY A 243 -37.27 10.57 -4.29
C GLY A 243 -36.94 9.99 -5.68
N LEU A 244 -37.79 9.11 -6.22
CA LEU A 244 -37.54 8.43 -7.50
C LEU A 244 -37.81 9.38 -8.67
N VAL A 245 -36.77 9.73 -9.44
CA VAL A 245 -36.86 10.66 -10.59
C VAL A 245 -37.02 9.92 -11.92
N LEU A 246 -37.65 8.74 -11.92
CA LEU A 246 -37.91 7.97 -13.14
C LEU A 246 -39.35 8.19 -13.61
N SER A 247 -39.55 8.31 -14.93
CA SER A 247 -40.87 8.28 -15.52
C SER A 247 -41.46 6.88 -15.48
N GLU A 248 -42.79 6.77 -15.54
CA GLU A 248 -43.49 5.48 -15.58
C GLU A 248 -43.01 4.59 -16.74
N LYS A 249 -42.80 5.18 -17.93
CA LYS A 249 -42.21 4.46 -19.07
C LYS A 249 -40.81 3.92 -18.77
N ALA A 250 -39.97 4.68 -18.07
CA ALA A 250 -38.64 4.22 -17.68
C ALA A 250 -38.70 3.09 -16.65
N VAL A 251 -39.59 3.19 -15.66
CA VAL A 251 -39.82 2.14 -14.67
C VAL A 251 -40.32 0.85 -15.34
N ASN A 252 -41.31 0.95 -16.22
CA ASN A 252 -41.84 -0.21 -16.96
C ASN A 252 -40.76 -0.87 -17.82
N ASN A 253 -39.89 -0.09 -18.48
CA ASN A 253 -38.76 -0.64 -19.22
C ASN A 253 -37.77 -1.39 -18.31
N GLU A 254 -37.46 -0.88 -17.11
CA GLU A 254 -36.58 -1.58 -16.17
C GLU A 254 -37.22 -2.85 -15.61
N ILE A 255 -38.52 -2.81 -15.29
CA ILE A 255 -39.31 -3.99 -14.89
C ILE A 255 -39.25 -5.06 -15.99
N SER A 256 -39.47 -4.69 -17.26
CA SER A 256 -39.39 -5.63 -18.38
C SER A 256 -37.99 -6.23 -18.52
N LYS A 257 -36.92 -5.43 -18.38
CA LYS A 257 -35.54 -5.94 -18.42
C LYS A 257 -35.25 -6.94 -17.31
N ILE A 258 -35.74 -6.68 -16.09
CA ILE A 258 -35.57 -7.60 -14.94
C ILE A 258 -36.31 -8.90 -15.22
N ASN A 259 -37.57 -8.84 -15.66
CA ASN A 259 -38.37 -10.03 -15.98
C ASN A 259 -37.73 -10.87 -17.09
N GLU A 260 -37.30 -10.24 -18.19
CA GLU A 260 -36.64 -10.93 -19.30
C GLU A 260 -35.34 -11.60 -18.82
N LEU A 261 -34.58 -10.93 -17.96
CA LEU A 261 -33.35 -11.48 -17.40
C LEU A 261 -33.62 -12.69 -16.49
N MET A 262 -34.60 -12.61 -15.59
CA MET A 262 -34.96 -13.73 -14.71
C MET A 262 -35.44 -14.95 -15.51
N ALA A 263 -36.29 -14.73 -16.52
CA ALA A 263 -36.75 -15.79 -17.43
C ALA A 263 -35.58 -16.43 -18.19
N ASN A 264 -34.67 -15.61 -18.72
CA ASN A 264 -33.46 -16.10 -19.40
C ASN A 264 -32.55 -16.89 -18.46
N LEU A 265 -32.34 -16.43 -17.22
CA LEU A 265 -31.54 -17.17 -16.23
C LEU A 265 -32.14 -18.54 -15.91
N LYS A 266 -33.47 -18.64 -15.74
CA LYS A 266 -34.14 -19.93 -15.52
C LYS A 266 -34.00 -20.86 -16.71
N ALA A 267 -34.28 -20.37 -17.92
CA ALA A 267 -34.21 -21.16 -19.14
C ALA A 267 -32.79 -21.70 -19.41
N LYS A 268 -31.77 -20.98 -18.93
CA LYS A 268 -30.36 -21.29 -19.14
C LYS A 268 -29.70 -22.00 -17.96
N MET A 269 -30.36 -22.11 -16.81
CA MET A 269 -29.89 -22.86 -15.63
C MET A 269 -29.44 -24.31 -15.91
N PRO A 270 -30.05 -25.05 -16.88
CA PRO A 270 -29.56 -26.38 -17.24
C PRO A 270 -28.12 -26.39 -17.79
N GLU A 271 -27.62 -25.29 -18.37
CA GLU A 271 -26.25 -25.20 -18.90
C GLU A 271 -25.18 -25.45 -17.82
N ILE A 272 -25.51 -25.22 -16.55
CA ILE A 272 -24.62 -25.44 -15.39
C ILE A 272 -25.02 -26.65 -14.54
N SER A 273 -26.07 -27.39 -14.92
CA SER A 273 -26.60 -28.52 -14.16
C SER A 273 -26.07 -29.85 -14.70
N THR A 274 -24.75 -30.05 -14.65
CA THR A 274 -24.14 -31.32 -15.12
C THR A 274 -24.25 -32.42 -14.08
N GLU A 275 -24.30 -33.67 -14.54
CA GLU A 275 -24.41 -34.86 -13.68
C GLU A 275 -23.26 -34.96 -12.67
N LYS A 276 -22.03 -34.60 -13.08
CA LYS A 276 -20.85 -34.56 -12.19
C LYS A 276 -20.92 -33.46 -11.13
N LEU A 277 -21.40 -32.26 -11.48
CA LEU A 277 -21.50 -31.15 -10.53
C LEU A 277 -22.68 -31.30 -9.57
N SER A 278 -23.79 -31.89 -10.04
CA SER A 278 -25.00 -32.13 -9.23
C SER A 278 -24.80 -33.14 -8.10
N GLN A 279 -23.79 -34.01 -8.19
CA GLN A 279 -23.38 -34.92 -7.11
C GLN A 279 -22.74 -34.19 -5.92
N ASN A 280 -22.24 -32.96 -6.10
CA ASN A 280 -21.75 -32.13 -5.01
C ASN A 280 -22.95 -31.51 -4.25
N ARG A 281 -23.15 -31.92 -2.99
CA ARG A 281 -24.27 -31.46 -2.15
C ARG A 281 -24.29 -29.93 -1.99
N THR A 282 -23.13 -29.29 -1.83
CA THR A 282 -23.02 -27.84 -1.69
C THR A 282 -23.43 -27.14 -2.98
N TYR A 283 -23.00 -27.65 -4.13
CA TYR A 283 -23.37 -27.11 -5.44
C TYR A 283 -24.87 -27.25 -5.73
N SER A 284 -25.43 -28.43 -5.48
CA SER A 284 -26.87 -28.70 -5.65
C SER A 284 -27.72 -27.80 -4.74
N SER A 285 -27.31 -27.61 -3.48
CA SER A 285 -27.97 -26.68 -2.57
C SER A 285 -27.91 -25.24 -3.10
N ASN A 286 -26.76 -24.81 -3.62
CA ASN A 286 -26.59 -23.47 -4.18
C ASN A 286 -27.51 -23.22 -5.39
N LEU A 287 -27.67 -24.20 -6.28
CA LEU A 287 -28.58 -24.09 -7.44
C LEU A 287 -30.06 -24.03 -7.04
N LYS A 288 -30.46 -24.80 -6.01
CA LYS A 288 -31.83 -24.73 -5.46
C LYS A 288 -32.12 -23.37 -4.85
N GLU A 289 -31.18 -22.84 -4.07
CA GLU A 289 -31.29 -21.51 -3.47
C GLU A 289 -31.34 -20.41 -4.54
N LEU A 290 -30.49 -20.49 -5.57
CA LEU A 290 -30.54 -19.57 -6.72
C LEU A 290 -31.91 -19.58 -7.39
N SER A 291 -32.50 -20.76 -7.59
CA SER A 291 -33.84 -20.89 -8.19
C SER A 291 -34.94 -20.30 -7.30
N SER A 292 -34.84 -20.48 -5.97
CA SER A 292 -35.74 -19.84 -5.00
C SER A 292 -35.64 -18.32 -5.08
N LEU A 293 -34.42 -17.77 -5.07
CA LEU A 293 -34.18 -16.32 -5.14
C LEU A 293 -34.69 -15.71 -6.46
N ILE A 294 -34.53 -16.41 -7.59
CA ILE A 294 -35.08 -15.94 -8.87
C ILE A 294 -36.62 -15.89 -8.80
N ASN A 295 -37.27 -16.92 -8.24
CA ASN A 295 -38.73 -16.92 -8.07
C ASN A 295 -39.21 -15.79 -7.14
N GLU A 296 -38.44 -15.45 -6.11
CA GLU A 296 -38.75 -14.33 -5.22
C GLU A 296 -38.65 -12.98 -5.95
N VAL A 297 -37.64 -12.80 -6.81
CA VAL A 297 -37.51 -11.59 -7.63
C VAL A 297 -38.69 -11.48 -8.59
N GLU A 298 -39.05 -12.55 -9.29
CA GLU A 298 -40.21 -12.54 -10.20
C GLU A 298 -41.50 -12.16 -9.49
N LYS A 299 -41.78 -12.77 -8.32
CA LYS A 299 -42.96 -12.40 -7.51
C LYS A 299 -42.95 -10.92 -7.11
N ALA A 300 -41.80 -10.39 -6.71
CA ALA A 300 -41.68 -8.98 -6.34
C ALA A 300 -41.96 -8.06 -7.55
N ILE A 301 -41.50 -8.45 -8.73
CA ILE A 301 -41.75 -7.69 -9.96
C ILE A 301 -43.21 -7.83 -10.43
N GLU A 302 -43.81 -9.02 -10.36
CA GLU A 302 -45.23 -9.26 -10.69
C GLU A 302 -46.16 -8.41 -9.81
N ASN A 303 -45.84 -8.28 -8.52
CA ASN A 303 -46.58 -7.42 -7.58
C ASN A 303 -46.45 -5.92 -7.90
N THR A 304 -45.49 -5.54 -8.75
CA THR A 304 -45.21 -4.15 -9.12
C THR A 304 -45.72 -3.83 -10.53
N ALA A 305 -45.60 -4.79 -11.45
CA ALA A 305 -45.93 -4.61 -12.86
C ALA A 305 -47.44 -4.46 -13.10
N ASN A 306 -47.81 -3.64 -14.08
CA ASN A 306 -49.20 -3.44 -14.54
C ASN A 306 -50.16 -2.92 -13.46
N GLN A 307 -49.65 -2.24 -12.42
CA GLN A 307 -50.47 -1.64 -11.36
C GLN A 307 -50.70 -0.13 -11.61
N PRO A 308 -51.84 0.44 -11.18
CA PRO A 308 -52.15 1.88 -11.35
C PRO A 308 -51.17 2.85 -10.64
N ASN A 309 -50.19 2.33 -9.89
CA ASN A 309 -49.19 3.09 -9.13
C ASN A 309 -47.77 2.50 -9.25
N THR A 310 -47.44 1.96 -10.44
CA THR A 310 -46.21 1.19 -10.69
C THR A 310 -44.93 1.92 -10.25
N VAL A 311 -44.85 3.25 -10.43
CA VAL A 311 -43.66 4.05 -10.04
C VAL A 311 -43.42 4.04 -8.53
N ASN A 312 -44.47 4.24 -7.74
CA ASN A 312 -44.34 4.27 -6.28
C ASN A 312 -44.12 2.86 -5.71
N LEU A 313 -44.81 1.85 -6.24
CA LEU A 313 -44.58 0.45 -5.85
C LEU A 313 -43.14 0.02 -6.17
N PHE A 314 -42.60 0.41 -7.32
CA PHE A 314 -41.21 0.13 -7.68
C PHE A 314 -40.23 0.84 -6.73
N ALA A 315 -40.51 2.09 -6.36
CA ALA A 315 -39.71 2.82 -5.37
C ALA A 315 -39.74 2.14 -3.99
N GLU A 316 -40.91 1.65 -3.54
CA GLU A 316 -41.08 0.92 -2.28
C GLU A 316 -40.30 -0.41 -2.28
N GLN A 317 -40.31 -1.14 -3.39
CA GLN A 317 -39.54 -2.38 -3.56
C GLN A 317 -38.02 -2.13 -3.49
N ILE A 318 -37.54 -0.99 -3.98
CA ILE A 318 -36.11 -0.63 -3.91
C ILE A 318 -35.72 -0.17 -2.48
N LEU A 319 -36.55 0.63 -1.82
CA LEU A 319 -36.23 1.24 -0.52
C LEU A 319 -36.58 0.36 0.70
N ASN A 320 -37.35 -0.70 0.51
CA ASN A 320 -37.87 -1.55 1.58
C ASN A 320 -38.67 -0.79 2.64
N LYS A 321 -39.66 0.02 2.22
CA LYS A 321 -40.56 0.76 3.13
C LYS A 321 -41.86 0.00 3.49
N GLY A 322 -41.90 -1.31 3.29
CA GLY A 322 -43.02 -2.16 3.74
C GLY A 322 -42.87 -2.58 5.21
N LEU A 323 -43.95 -2.47 5.99
CA LEU A 323 -44.04 -2.85 7.41
C LEU A 323 -43.65 -4.31 7.65
N GLY A 324 -42.41 -4.57 8.09
CA GLY A 324 -41.96 -5.88 8.61
C GLY A 324 -40.46 -6.09 8.50
N VAL A 325 -39.82 -6.54 9.58
CA VAL A 325 -38.35 -6.67 9.76
C VAL A 325 -37.72 -7.79 8.90
N GLU A 326 -38.49 -8.50 8.06
CA GLU A 326 -38.05 -9.73 7.37
C GLU A 326 -38.03 -9.69 5.82
N ASN A 327 -38.42 -8.61 5.15
CA ASN A 327 -38.39 -8.57 3.69
C ASN A 327 -37.12 -7.91 3.15
N LEU A 328 -36.38 -8.61 2.28
CA LEU A 328 -35.23 -8.06 1.53
C LEU A 328 -35.73 -7.10 0.42
N SER A 329 -35.02 -6.00 0.19
CA SER A 329 -35.28 -5.10 -0.93
C SER A 329 -35.08 -5.81 -2.28
N LEU A 330 -35.68 -5.29 -3.36
CA LEU A 330 -35.46 -5.79 -4.71
C LEU A 330 -33.96 -5.77 -5.09
N GLN A 331 -33.24 -4.74 -4.65
CA GLN A 331 -31.80 -4.63 -4.85
C GLN A 331 -31.04 -5.75 -4.11
N ASP A 332 -31.41 -6.05 -2.87
CA ASP A 332 -30.77 -7.10 -2.08
C ASP A 332 -31.06 -8.50 -2.64
N ARG A 333 -32.29 -8.72 -3.13
CA ARG A 333 -32.66 -9.98 -3.81
C ARG A 333 -31.86 -10.16 -5.10
N LEU A 334 -31.77 -9.13 -5.94
CA LEU A 334 -30.97 -9.17 -7.16
C LEU A 334 -29.47 -9.34 -6.88
N LYS A 335 -28.95 -8.71 -5.81
CA LYS A 335 -27.57 -8.94 -5.31
C LYS A 335 -27.38 -10.38 -4.86
N ALA A 336 -28.35 -10.97 -4.16
CA ALA A 336 -28.30 -12.37 -3.73
C ALA A 336 -28.30 -13.32 -4.94
N VAL A 337 -29.16 -13.07 -5.95
CA VAL A 337 -29.13 -13.81 -7.23
C VAL A 337 -27.76 -13.68 -7.89
N ALA A 338 -27.21 -12.46 -7.99
CA ALA A 338 -25.91 -12.23 -8.62
C ALA A 338 -24.78 -12.99 -7.92
N ASN A 339 -24.74 -12.95 -6.59
CA ASN A 339 -23.75 -13.65 -5.79
C ASN A 339 -23.85 -15.18 -5.96
N LYS A 340 -25.06 -15.73 -5.85
CA LYS A 340 -25.31 -17.17 -5.97
C LYS A 340 -25.05 -17.68 -7.39
N LEU A 341 -25.42 -16.90 -8.39
CA LEU A 341 -25.11 -17.15 -9.80
C LEU A 341 -23.59 -17.15 -10.01
N ASN A 342 -22.88 -16.12 -9.57
CA ASN A 342 -21.42 -16.04 -9.72
C ASN A 342 -20.70 -17.22 -9.03
N GLN A 343 -21.17 -17.66 -7.86
CA GLN A 343 -20.66 -18.87 -7.22
C GLN A 343 -20.87 -20.13 -8.08
N ALA A 344 -22.07 -20.29 -8.65
CA ALA A 344 -22.39 -21.42 -9.51
C ALA A 344 -21.56 -21.40 -10.81
N LEU A 345 -21.41 -20.23 -11.45
CA LEU A 345 -20.62 -20.06 -12.67
C LEU A 345 -19.13 -20.34 -12.44
N ASN A 346 -18.57 -19.87 -11.33
CA ASN A 346 -17.16 -20.14 -10.98
C ASN A 346 -16.88 -21.64 -10.79
N LEU A 347 -17.84 -22.40 -10.25
CA LEU A 347 -17.72 -23.85 -10.07
C LEU A 347 -17.98 -24.62 -11.38
N ALA A 348 -18.87 -24.11 -12.23
CA ALA A 348 -19.24 -24.76 -13.48
C ALA A 348 -18.19 -24.58 -14.60
N ASP A 349 -17.65 -23.37 -14.75
CA ASP A 349 -16.58 -23.04 -15.69
C ASP A 349 -15.71 -21.94 -15.09
N LYS A 350 -14.73 -22.36 -14.29
CA LYS A 350 -13.76 -21.46 -13.67
C LYS A 350 -13.03 -20.58 -14.69
N ILE A 351 -12.65 -21.15 -15.84
CA ILE A 351 -11.87 -20.44 -16.87
C ILE A 351 -12.74 -19.35 -17.53
N GLY A 352 -13.98 -19.69 -17.90
CA GLY A 352 -14.94 -18.72 -18.43
C GLY A 352 -15.31 -17.62 -17.41
N PHE A 353 -15.50 -17.99 -16.14
CA PHE A 353 -15.80 -17.05 -15.06
C PHE A 353 -14.63 -16.08 -14.76
N GLU A 354 -13.41 -16.60 -14.68
CA GLU A 354 -12.20 -15.77 -14.56
C GLU A 354 -12.06 -14.83 -15.76
N ALA A 355 -12.33 -15.31 -16.98
CA ALA A 355 -12.28 -14.47 -18.17
C ALA A 355 -13.32 -13.34 -18.17
N LYS A 356 -14.53 -13.58 -17.65
CA LYS A 356 -15.55 -12.54 -17.43
C LYS A 356 -15.03 -11.49 -16.44
N THR A 357 -14.55 -11.94 -15.29
CA THR A 357 -14.03 -11.04 -14.23
C THR A 357 -12.87 -10.20 -14.74
N ASN A 358 -11.94 -10.81 -15.47
CA ASN A 358 -10.83 -10.13 -16.12
C ASN A 358 -11.32 -9.08 -17.13
N MET A 359 -12.38 -9.37 -17.90
CA MET A 359 -12.95 -8.43 -18.86
C MET A 359 -13.46 -7.15 -18.17
N ASP A 360 -14.11 -7.29 -17.02
CA ASP A 360 -14.62 -6.16 -16.24
C ASP A 360 -13.48 -5.31 -15.68
N GLU A 361 -12.44 -5.95 -15.15
CA GLU A 361 -11.21 -5.28 -14.69
C GLU A 361 -10.50 -4.55 -15.84
N ILE A 362 -10.33 -5.20 -17.00
CA ILE A 362 -9.70 -4.61 -18.20
C ILE A 362 -10.50 -3.41 -18.69
N ASN A 363 -11.84 -3.50 -18.76
CA ASN A 363 -12.68 -2.38 -19.21
C ASN A 363 -12.57 -1.18 -18.26
N ARG A 364 -12.55 -1.43 -16.94
CA ARG A 364 -12.31 -0.38 -15.93
C ARG A 364 -10.94 0.26 -16.12
N LEU A 365 -9.89 -0.56 -16.26
CA LEU A 365 -8.53 -0.08 -16.49
C LEU A 365 -8.38 0.72 -17.77
N SER A 366 -8.93 0.27 -18.90
CA SER A 366 -8.90 1.01 -20.15
C SER A 366 -9.59 2.37 -20.02
N LYS A 367 -10.72 2.44 -19.28
CA LYS A 367 -11.39 3.72 -19.02
C LYS A 367 -10.50 4.65 -18.17
N GLN A 368 -9.91 4.14 -17.08
CA GLN A 368 -9.02 4.94 -16.23
C GLN A 368 -7.75 5.37 -16.95
N GLN A 369 -7.16 4.48 -17.76
CA GLN A 369 -6.00 4.78 -18.59
C GLN A 369 -6.28 5.96 -19.53
N ASN A 370 -7.44 5.96 -20.21
CA ASN A 370 -7.80 7.06 -21.10
C ASN A 370 -7.99 8.40 -20.37
N LEU A 371 -8.49 8.38 -19.13
CA LEU A 371 -8.60 9.57 -18.30
C LEU A 371 -7.21 10.04 -17.87
N ALA A 372 -6.41 9.13 -17.32
CA ALA A 372 -5.04 9.38 -16.89
C ALA A 372 -4.19 9.95 -18.03
N GLN A 373 -4.31 9.42 -19.25
CA GLN A 373 -3.58 9.90 -20.43
C GLN A 373 -3.87 11.36 -20.76
N LYS A 374 -5.13 11.79 -20.62
CA LYS A 374 -5.52 13.19 -20.84
C LYS A 374 -4.96 14.10 -19.76
N ASP A 375 -4.87 13.61 -18.53
CA ASP A 375 -4.43 14.37 -17.37
C ASP A 375 -2.91 14.41 -17.20
N ILE A 376 -2.12 13.67 -18.00
CA ILE A 376 -0.64 13.75 -17.97
C ILE A 376 -0.16 15.21 -18.08
N LYS A 377 -0.82 16.03 -18.89
CA LYS A 377 -0.47 17.45 -19.08
C LYS A 377 -0.70 18.30 -17.84
N ASN A 378 -1.50 17.81 -16.89
CA ASN A 378 -1.89 18.52 -15.67
C ASN A 378 -0.97 18.18 -14.48
N ILE A 379 0.06 17.35 -14.68
CA ILE A 379 1.08 17.04 -13.67
C ILE A 379 1.81 18.34 -13.30
N GLN A 380 1.77 18.68 -12.01
CA GLN A 380 2.47 19.85 -11.49
C GLN A 380 3.94 19.51 -11.20
N PRO A 381 4.87 20.44 -11.41
CA PRO A 381 6.26 20.24 -11.01
C PRO A 381 6.36 20.12 -9.48
N ILE A 382 7.30 19.32 -9.00
CA ILE A 382 7.61 19.23 -7.57
C ILE A 382 8.18 20.58 -7.12
N THR A 383 7.61 21.17 -6.08
CA THR A 383 8.10 22.45 -5.54
C THR A 383 9.46 22.29 -4.85
N GLU A 384 10.30 23.34 -4.90
CA GLU A 384 11.60 23.36 -4.22
C GLU A 384 11.51 23.04 -2.72
N GLU A 385 10.44 23.49 -2.06
CA GLU A 385 10.20 23.20 -0.64
C GLU A 385 9.94 21.71 -0.39
N SER A 386 9.20 21.05 -1.28
CA SER A 386 8.96 19.61 -1.20
C SER A 386 10.24 18.82 -1.50
N ILE A 387 11.08 19.33 -2.38
CA ILE A 387 12.41 18.79 -2.68
C ILE A 387 13.33 18.88 -1.45
N LYS A 388 13.39 20.04 -0.78
CA LYS A 388 14.19 20.25 0.44
C LYS A 388 13.76 19.32 1.57
N ALA A 389 12.45 19.09 1.72
CA ALA A 389 11.92 18.16 2.72
C ALA A 389 12.35 16.71 2.46
N LEU A 390 12.41 16.28 1.20
CA LEU A 390 12.85 14.92 0.82
C LEU A 390 14.35 14.73 0.93
N GLN A 391 15.15 15.77 0.74
CA GLN A 391 16.62 15.73 0.89
C GLN A 391 17.08 15.72 2.35
N ASN A 392 16.27 16.28 3.25
CA ASN A 392 16.58 16.36 4.67
C ASN A 392 16.17 15.09 5.43
N ASP A 393 16.48 13.93 4.87
CA ASP A 393 16.14 12.62 5.43
C ASP A 393 17.35 11.66 5.35
N VAL A 394 17.53 10.84 6.40
CA VAL A 394 18.68 9.92 6.51
C VAL A 394 18.74 8.94 5.34
N LYS A 395 17.62 8.33 4.93
CA LYS A 395 17.60 7.34 3.82
C LYS A 395 17.94 8.02 2.50
N SER A 396 17.42 9.23 2.26
CA SER A 396 17.77 10.03 1.08
C SER A 396 19.27 10.32 0.98
N VAL A 397 19.91 10.69 2.10
CA VAL A 397 21.35 10.97 2.12
C VAL A 397 22.17 9.71 1.90
N LEU A 398 21.77 8.57 2.49
CA LEU A 398 22.44 7.27 2.26
C LEU A 398 22.36 6.81 0.80
N LEU A 399 21.20 6.98 0.17
CA LEU A 399 21.01 6.68 -1.25
C LEU A 399 21.90 7.57 -2.11
N ASN A 400 22.01 8.87 -1.80
CA ASN A 400 22.93 9.76 -2.51
C ASN A 400 24.39 9.31 -2.38
N ILE A 401 24.83 8.91 -1.20
CA ILE A 401 26.17 8.35 -0.99
C ILE A 401 26.37 7.13 -1.89
N GLN A 402 25.42 6.18 -1.88
CA GLN A 402 25.48 4.99 -2.75
C GLN A 402 25.51 5.36 -4.24
N THR A 403 24.78 6.39 -4.67
CA THR A 403 24.78 6.83 -6.08
C THR A 403 26.10 7.45 -6.52
N LYS A 404 26.82 8.10 -5.60
CA LYS A 404 28.10 8.78 -5.89
C LYS A 404 29.30 7.85 -5.71
N SER A 405 29.16 6.80 -4.89
CA SER A 405 30.16 5.76 -4.70
C SER A 405 30.17 4.65 -5.77
N VAL A 406 29.51 4.86 -6.93
CA VAL A 406 29.34 3.86 -8.01
C VAL A 406 30.65 3.44 -8.70
N SER A 407 31.74 4.19 -8.52
CA SER A 407 33.05 3.89 -9.11
C SER A 407 33.70 2.58 -8.61
N ASP A 408 33.29 2.06 -7.44
CA ASP A 408 33.63 0.72 -6.96
C ASP A 408 32.45 0.07 -6.21
N PRO A 409 31.67 -0.82 -6.87
CA PRO A 409 30.54 -1.53 -6.27
C PRO A 409 30.90 -2.35 -5.03
N ASN A 410 32.18 -2.72 -4.84
CA ASN A 410 32.67 -3.49 -3.70
C ASN A 410 33.31 -2.63 -2.60
N SER A 411 33.24 -1.29 -2.73
CA SER A 411 33.76 -0.41 -1.70
C SER A 411 33.02 -0.64 -0.37
N GLN A 412 33.77 -0.60 0.73
CA GLN A 412 33.24 -0.73 2.08
C GLN A 412 32.12 0.31 2.37
N ILE A 413 32.17 1.46 1.71
CA ILE A 413 31.17 2.54 1.78
C ILE A 413 29.83 2.09 1.16
N ASN A 414 29.86 1.47 -0.02
CA ASN A 414 28.64 0.94 -0.65
C ASN A 414 28.00 -0.18 0.16
N GLN A 415 28.81 -1.10 0.70
CA GLN A 415 28.31 -2.19 1.54
C GLN A 415 27.67 -1.68 2.84
N LEU A 416 28.32 -0.73 3.53
CA LEU A 416 27.78 -0.12 4.74
C LEU A 416 26.53 0.74 4.46
N SER A 417 26.52 1.51 3.37
CA SER A 417 25.33 2.27 2.97
C SER A 417 24.15 1.35 2.66
N SER A 418 24.38 0.28 1.90
CA SER A 418 23.35 -0.73 1.58
C SER A 418 22.84 -1.43 2.85
N LYS A 419 23.75 -1.77 3.78
CA LYS A 419 23.37 -2.33 5.09
C LYS A 419 22.47 -1.36 5.85
N LEU A 420 22.84 -0.08 5.96
CA LEU A 420 22.08 0.95 6.66
C LEU A 420 20.69 1.17 6.04
N ILE A 421 20.61 1.23 4.71
CA ILE A 421 19.34 1.33 3.97
C ILE A 421 18.45 0.13 4.30
N ALA A 422 18.98 -1.10 4.26
CA ALA A 422 18.23 -2.31 4.60
C ALA A 422 17.69 -2.29 6.04
N GLN A 423 18.41 -1.71 7.01
CA GLN A 423 17.90 -1.57 8.38
C GLN A 423 16.71 -0.61 8.45
N ILE A 424 16.77 0.50 7.71
CA ILE A 424 15.66 1.46 7.61
C ILE A 424 14.44 0.78 6.98
N GLU A 425 14.64 0.02 5.91
CA GLU A 425 13.58 -0.70 5.23
C GLU A 425 12.93 -1.78 6.08
N MET A 426 13.70 -2.44 6.95
CA MET A 426 13.16 -3.37 7.93
C MET A 426 12.21 -2.67 8.89
N HIS A 427 12.59 -1.49 9.41
CA HIS A 427 11.71 -0.69 10.26
C HIS A 427 10.46 -0.18 9.52
N GLN A 428 10.57 0.18 8.24
CA GLN A 428 9.43 0.53 7.39
C GLN A 428 8.46 -0.63 7.20
N LEU A 429 9.00 -1.83 6.98
CA LEU A 429 8.22 -3.05 6.81
C LEU A 429 7.43 -3.37 8.09
N VAL A 430 8.11 -3.36 9.25
CA VAL A 430 7.47 -3.61 10.54
C VAL A 430 6.43 -2.54 10.86
N SER A 431 6.73 -1.26 10.62
CA SER A 431 5.77 -0.15 10.75
C SER A 431 4.49 -0.37 9.94
N SER A 432 4.65 -0.79 8.69
CA SER A 432 3.53 -1.10 7.78
C SER A 432 2.70 -2.28 8.26
N MET A 433 3.33 -3.35 8.76
CA MET A 433 2.64 -4.54 9.28
C MET A 433 1.89 -4.26 10.59
N ALA A 434 2.53 -3.54 11.52
CA ALA A 434 1.99 -3.31 12.86
C ALA A 434 0.92 -2.20 12.91
N GLY A 435 0.77 -1.42 11.83
CA GLY A 435 -0.14 -0.27 11.78
C GLY A 435 0.32 0.87 12.71
N GLY A 436 1.63 1.09 12.80
CA GLY A 436 2.28 2.06 13.68
C GLY A 436 3.58 2.58 13.09
N ILE A 437 4.40 3.25 13.91
CA ILE A 437 5.74 3.69 13.53
C ILE A 437 6.73 2.96 14.41
N GLU A 438 7.53 2.08 13.83
CA GLU A 438 8.70 1.49 14.48
C GLU A 438 9.97 2.10 13.89
N THR A 439 10.87 2.55 14.76
CA THR A 439 12.11 3.22 14.41
C THR A 439 13.27 2.84 15.33
N TYR A 440 14.49 3.16 14.90
CA TYR A 440 15.66 3.18 15.77
C TYR A 440 15.64 4.46 16.63
N LEU A 441 16.49 4.53 17.66
CA LEU A 441 16.70 5.79 18.38
C LEU A 441 17.59 6.71 17.52
N PRO A 442 17.11 7.87 17.03
CA PRO A 442 17.88 8.75 16.15
C PRO A 442 18.92 9.62 16.90
N TYR A 443 19.39 9.15 18.06
CA TYR A 443 20.35 9.84 18.90
C TYR A 443 21.56 8.96 19.19
N VAL A 444 22.71 9.62 19.36
CA VAL A 444 23.94 8.97 19.79
C VAL A 444 23.91 8.73 21.29
N TRP A 445 24.00 7.46 21.66
CA TRP A 445 24.14 7.02 23.05
C TRP A 445 25.23 5.96 23.15
N ASP A 446 26.39 6.33 23.70
CA ASP A 446 27.64 5.55 23.54
C ASP A 446 27.60 4.15 24.18
N ASP A 447 26.87 3.97 25.28
CA ASP A 447 26.75 2.68 25.98
C ASP A 447 25.59 1.79 25.46
N VAL A 448 24.88 2.22 24.41
CA VAL A 448 23.72 1.50 23.84
C VAL A 448 24.12 0.75 22.57
N ASP A 449 24.03 -0.57 22.65
CA ASP A 449 24.34 -1.48 21.54
C ASP A 449 23.17 -1.68 20.57
N GLY A 450 21.95 -1.34 20.96
CA GLY A 450 20.79 -1.41 20.10
C GLY A 450 19.61 -0.70 20.73
N ALA A 451 18.88 0.06 19.91
CA ALA A 451 17.76 0.86 20.36
C ALA A 451 16.63 0.80 19.34
N LYS A 452 15.42 0.54 19.83
CA LYS A 452 14.19 0.50 19.05
C LYS A 452 13.10 1.25 19.77
N ILE A 453 12.28 1.99 19.02
CA ILE A 453 11.15 2.74 19.53
C ILE A 453 9.97 2.44 18.61
N ALA A 454 8.85 2.01 19.19
CA ALA A 454 7.62 1.75 18.46
C ALA A 454 6.49 2.63 18.99
N PHE A 455 5.68 3.19 18.10
CA PHE A 455 4.51 3.99 18.40
C PHE A 455 3.28 3.36 17.75
N LYS A 456 2.18 3.29 18.49
CA LYS A 456 0.92 2.73 17.99
C LYS A 456 -0.26 3.55 18.47
N ARG A 457 -1.22 3.80 17.56
CA ARG A 457 -2.48 4.44 17.92
C ARG A 457 -3.53 3.37 18.28
N GLY A 458 -4.08 3.48 19.48
CA GLY A 458 -5.18 2.65 19.95
C GLY A 458 -6.56 3.24 19.66
N LYS A 459 -7.61 2.53 20.08
CA LYS A 459 -9.00 3.03 20.06
C LYS A 459 -9.22 4.03 21.20
N LYS A 460 -10.26 4.87 21.10
CA LYS A 460 -10.70 5.81 22.16
C LYS A 460 -9.60 6.76 22.66
N GLN A 461 -8.86 7.42 21.75
CA GLN A 461 -7.78 8.38 22.09
C GLN A 461 -6.63 7.79 22.93
N LYS A 462 -6.42 6.47 22.86
CA LYS A 462 -5.25 5.83 23.49
C LYS A 462 -4.07 5.83 22.53
N HIS A 463 -2.89 6.18 23.03
CA HIS A 463 -1.64 6.15 22.29
C HIS A 463 -0.64 5.32 23.07
N TYR A 464 0.12 4.47 22.37
CA TYR A 464 1.11 3.60 23.00
C TYR A 464 2.48 3.87 22.41
N ALA A 465 3.50 3.83 23.27
CA ALA A 465 4.89 3.83 22.86
C ALA A 465 5.61 2.69 23.56
N GLN A 466 6.52 2.04 22.85
CA GLN A 466 7.43 1.04 23.40
C GLN A 466 8.85 1.48 23.10
N ILE A 467 9.72 1.47 24.11
CA ILE A 467 11.12 1.83 24.00
C ILE A 467 11.95 0.65 24.48
N ASP A 468 12.85 0.23 23.62
CA ASP A 468 13.64 -0.98 23.74
C ASP A 468 15.10 -0.61 23.61
N LEU A 469 15.86 -0.73 24.70
CA LEU A 469 17.28 -0.38 24.72
C LEU A 469 18.09 -1.58 25.20
N ASN A 470 19.24 -1.81 24.57
CA ASN A 470 20.20 -2.81 25.00
C ASN A 470 21.51 -2.12 25.37
N PHE A 471 21.78 -2.03 26.68
CA PHE A 471 23.02 -1.44 27.19
C PHE A 471 24.12 -2.48 27.29
N GLN A 472 25.37 -2.10 26.96
CA GLN A 472 26.54 -2.98 27.06
C GLN A 472 26.72 -3.57 28.47
N LYS A 473 26.58 -2.73 29.50
CA LYS A 473 26.84 -3.11 30.89
C LYS A 473 25.57 -3.48 31.66
N LEU A 474 24.48 -2.74 31.45
CA LEU A 474 23.23 -2.88 32.22
C LEU A 474 22.24 -3.89 31.61
N GLY A 475 22.51 -4.38 30.40
CA GLY A 475 21.65 -5.32 29.68
C GLY A 475 20.42 -4.65 29.07
N GLY A 476 19.46 -5.47 28.65
CA GLY A 476 18.23 -5.02 28.00
C GLY A 476 17.25 -4.34 28.96
N ILE A 477 16.55 -3.33 28.46
CA ILE A 477 15.38 -2.71 29.08
C ILE A 477 14.28 -2.52 28.03
N ASN A 478 13.06 -2.85 28.43
CA ASN A 478 11.84 -2.63 27.67
C ASN A 478 10.93 -1.72 28.50
N ILE A 479 10.46 -0.64 27.89
CA ILE A 479 9.59 0.36 28.51
C ILE A 479 8.34 0.45 27.65
N VAL A 480 7.17 0.18 28.24
CA VAL A 480 5.87 0.34 27.60
C VAL A 480 5.15 1.51 28.25
N LEU A 481 4.71 2.45 27.41
CA LEU A 481 4.00 3.66 27.78
C LEU A 481 2.59 3.60 27.17
N GLY A 482 1.57 3.83 27.98
CA GLY A 482 0.19 3.99 27.55
C GLY A 482 -0.33 5.38 27.91
N LEU A 483 -0.64 6.21 26.93
CA LEU A 483 -1.26 7.51 27.11
C LEU A 483 -2.77 7.39 26.85
N SER A 484 -3.59 7.82 27.81
CA SER A 484 -5.05 7.86 27.69
C SER A 484 -5.58 9.26 28.00
N GLU A 485 -6.64 9.64 27.28
CA GLU A 485 -7.30 10.97 27.40
C GLU A 485 -6.33 12.16 27.29
N ASN A 486 -5.21 11.97 26.59
CA ASN A 486 -4.11 12.93 26.42
C ASN A 486 -3.53 13.48 27.74
N ARG A 487 -3.76 12.81 28.88
CA ARG A 487 -3.32 13.27 30.19
C ARG A 487 -2.79 12.16 31.09
N TYR A 488 -3.37 10.98 31.04
CA TYR A 488 -3.01 9.87 31.94
C TYR A 488 -1.98 8.96 31.29
N ILE A 489 -0.84 8.78 31.95
CA ILE A 489 0.23 7.92 31.46
C ILE A 489 0.43 6.70 32.36
N ASP A 490 0.39 5.53 31.75
CA ASP A 490 0.76 4.25 32.35
C ASP A 490 2.17 3.88 31.89
N ILE A 491 3.05 3.55 32.84
CA ILE A 491 4.45 3.21 32.57
C ILE A 491 4.70 1.80 33.10
N SER A 492 5.19 0.93 32.23
CA SER A 492 5.62 -0.41 32.60
C SER A 492 7.04 -0.65 32.11
N ILE A 493 7.95 -0.95 33.04
CA ILE A 493 9.37 -1.11 32.79
C ILE A 493 9.78 -2.54 33.13
N ALA A 494 10.55 -3.13 32.22
CA ALA A 494 11.10 -4.45 32.34
C ALA A 494 12.61 -4.41 32.11
N THR A 495 13.40 -4.74 33.13
CA THR A 495 14.88 -4.76 33.03
C THR A 495 15.39 -6.19 32.97
N GLN A 496 16.53 -6.40 32.33
CA GLN A 496 17.21 -7.70 32.31
C GLN A 496 17.94 -8.00 33.62
N LYS A 497 18.56 -6.97 34.23
CA LYS A 497 19.35 -7.06 35.45
C LYS A 497 18.64 -6.38 36.62
N GLU A 498 18.78 -6.96 37.80
CA GLU A 498 18.20 -6.40 39.04
C GLU A 498 18.89 -5.08 39.43
N GLU A 499 20.20 -4.97 39.24
CA GLU A 499 20.97 -3.74 39.47
C GLU A 499 20.39 -2.54 38.69
N PHE A 500 19.97 -2.77 37.45
CA PHE A 500 19.37 -1.73 36.62
C PHE A 500 17.99 -1.32 37.14
N LYS A 501 17.19 -2.28 37.63
CA LYS A 501 15.92 -1.98 38.29
C LYS A 501 16.12 -1.12 39.54
N GLN A 502 17.10 -1.44 40.39
CA GLN A 502 17.39 -0.65 41.59
C GLN A 502 17.82 0.78 41.25
N LEU A 503 18.61 0.95 40.18
CA LEU A 503 18.99 2.27 39.67
C LEU A 503 17.76 3.09 39.24
N ILE A 504 16.84 2.50 38.48
CA ILE A 504 15.60 3.18 38.04
C ILE A 504 14.71 3.52 39.24
N LEU A 505 14.59 2.62 40.23
CA LEU A 505 13.84 2.88 41.45
C LEU A 505 14.39 4.08 42.24
N SER A 506 15.72 4.22 42.31
CA SER A 506 16.36 5.35 43.00
C SER A 506 16.02 6.70 42.36
N GLY A 507 15.82 6.72 41.03
CA GLY A 507 15.43 7.90 40.26
C GLY A 507 13.92 8.09 40.05
N ALA A 508 13.08 7.18 40.56
CA ALA A 508 11.64 7.17 40.25
C ALA A 508 10.90 8.44 40.71
N LYS A 509 11.36 9.06 41.82
CA LYS A 509 10.79 10.33 42.30
C LYS A 509 11.03 11.48 41.33
N GLU A 510 12.23 11.56 40.77
CA GLU A 510 12.60 12.56 39.78
C GLU A 510 11.83 12.33 38.47
N LEU A 511 11.74 11.08 38.02
CA LEU A 511 10.96 10.71 36.84
C LEU A 511 9.50 11.14 36.97
N LYS A 512 8.86 10.85 38.11
CA LYS A 512 7.47 11.27 38.39
C LYS A 512 7.32 12.80 38.36
N LYS A 513 8.29 13.53 38.91
CA LYS A 513 8.28 15.00 38.89
C LYS A 513 8.35 15.52 37.45
N VAL A 514 9.30 15.03 36.64
CA VAL A 514 9.47 15.46 35.24
C VAL A 514 8.22 15.15 34.41
N ILE A 515 7.57 14.00 34.62
CA ILE A 515 6.31 13.65 33.95
C ILE A 515 5.20 14.65 34.31
N ASN A 516 5.04 14.96 35.60
CA ASN A 516 4.04 15.92 36.07
C ASN A 516 4.31 17.34 35.54
N ASP A 517 5.58 17.74 35.46
CA ASP A 517 5.99 19.06 34.94
C ASP A 517 5.64 19.22 33.44
N GLN A 518 5.47 18.11 32.70
CA GLN A 518 4.97 18.10 31.32
C GLN A 518 3.42 18.08 31.22
N GLY A 519 2.71 18.19 32.33
CA GLY A 519 1.24 18.19 32.38
C GLY A 519 0.60 16.79 32.27
N LEU A 520 1.39 15.73 32.41
CA LEU A 520 0.92 14.34 32.40
C LEU A 520 0.73 13.82 33.82
N ILE A 521 -0.26 12.96 34.04
CA ILE A 521 -0.57 12.34 35.32
C ILE A 521 -0.17 10.86 35.25
N LEU A 522 0.78 10.47 36.09
CA LEU A 522 1.19 9.07 36.22
C LEU A 522 0.08 8.24 36.90
N SER A 523 -0.62 7.42 36.12
CA SER A 523 -1.72 6.57 36.59
C SER A 523 -1.23 5.23 37.13
N ASN A 524 -0.29 4.61 36.42
CA ASN A 524 0.33 3.36 36.84
C ASN A 524 1.84 3.39 36.59
N PHE A 525 2.60 2.80 37.51
CA PHE A 525 4.04 2.60 37.38
C PHE A 525 4.39 1.18 37.83
N SER A 526 4.78 0.33 36.88
CA SER A 526 5.25 -1.02 37.16
C SER A 526 6.70 -1.17 36.74
N LEU A 527 7.49 -1.87 37.56
CA LEU A 527 8.89 -2.14 37.28
C LEU A 527 9.25 -3.56 37.74
N LYS A 528 9.71 -4.38 36.81
CA LYS A 528 10.05 -5.79 37.04
C LYS A 528 11.35 -6.18 36.37
N THR A 529 11.98 -7.22 36.90
CA THR A 529 13.16 -7.86 36.27
C THR A 529 12.71 -9.12 35.55
N MET A 530 13.16 -9.33 34.31
CA MET A 530 12.83 -10.52 33.52
C MET A 530 14.05 -11.03 32.73
N PRO A 531 14.16 -12.35 32.49
CA PRO A 531 15.20 -12.91 31.64
C PRO A 531 15.13 -12.36 30.20
N LYS A 532 16.27 -12.35 29.50
CA LYS A 532 16.39 -11.83 28.11
C LYS A 532 15.40 -12.46 27.12
N LEU A 533 15.17 -13.77 27.23
CA LEU A 533 14.20 -14.50 26.40
C LEU A 533 12.74 -14.04 26.65
N SER A 534 12.41 -13.71 27.91
CA SER A 534 11.10 -13.18 28.30
C SER A 534 10.93 -11.71 27.94
N LEU A 535 12.02 -10.94 27.89
CA LEU A 535 12.01 -9.58 27.33
C LEU A 535 11.68 -9.63 25.84
N ASN A 536 12.34 -10.50 25.07
CA ASN A 536 12.13 -10.65 23.64
C ASN A 536 10.69 -11.08 23.26
N THR A 537 9.98 -11.78 24.14
CA THR A 537 8.58 -12.19 23.88
C THR A 537 7.59 -11.03 24.03
N LEU A 538 7.87 -10.03 24.88
CA LEU A 538 7.07 -8.80 24.97
C LEU A 538 7.12 -7.97 23.69
N TYR A 539 8.20 -8.08 22.90
CA TYR A 539 8.28 -7.45 21.58
C TYR A 539 7.23 -8.00 20.62
N ASN A 540 7.02 -9.33 20.62
CA ASN A 540 6.04 -9.97 19.75
C ASN A 540 4.60 -9.69 20.22
N ASP A 541 4.41 -9.45 21.51
CA ASP A 541 3.11 -9.13 22.06
C ASP A 541 2.67 -7.70 21.75
N PHE A 542 3.57 -6.73 21.53
CA PHE A 542 3.19 -5.37 21.08
C PHE A 542 2.38 -5.37 19.76
N ASP A 543 2.69 -6.32 18.88
CA ASP A 543 1.94 -6.55 17.65
C ASP A 543 0.56 -7.19 17.94
N ARG A 544 0.49 -8.10 18.93
CA ARG A 544 -0.74 -8.77 19.39
C ARG A 544 -1.58 -7.98 20.39
N LEU A 545 -1.08 -6.84 20.86
CA LEU A 545 -1.69 -6.03 21.91
C LEU A 545 -2.94 -5.32 21.40
N ASN A 546 -4.02 -6.08 21.32
CA ASN A 546 -5.32 -5.66 21.85
C ASN A 546 -5.13 -5.64 23.38
N MET A 547 -4.50 -4.57 23.90
CA MET A 547 -4.20 -4.42 25.33
C MET A 547 -5.52 -4.54 26.10
N GLY A 548 -5.76 -5.71 26.69
CA GLY A 548 -6.91 -6.03 27.52
C GLY A 548 -6.94 -5.17 28.78
N PHE A 549 -7.31 -3.91 28.61
CA PHE A 549 -7.82 -3.04 29.67
C PHE A 549 -9.36 -3.07 29.74
N ASP A 550 -10.00 -4.02 29.05
CA ASP A 550 -11.35 -4.47 29.36
C ASP A 550 -11.25 -5.84 30.05
N ARG A 551 -10.84 -5.82 31.31
CA ARG A 551 -11.38 -6.75 32.30
C ARG A 551 -11.86 -5.93 33.49
N ILE A 552 -13.10 -5.51 33.41
CA ILE A 552 -13.95 -5.40 34.58
C ILE A 552 -15.24 -6.13 34.21
N ILE A 553 -15.35 -7.34 34.79
CA ILE A 553 -16.51 -8.23 35.00
C ILE A 553 -17.58 -8.25 33.91
#